data_AF-A0A7C1L1Y2-F1
#
_entry.id   AF-A0A7C1L1Y2-F1
#
_cell.length_a   1.000
_cell.length_b   1.000
_cell.length_c   1.000
_cell.angle_alpha   90.00
_cell.angle_beta   90.00
_cell.angle_gamma   90.00
#
_symmetry.space_group_name_H-M   'P 1'
#
loop_
_entity.id
_entity.type
_entity.pdbx_description
1 polymer ?
#
loop_
_entity_poly.entity_id
_entity_poly.type
_entity_poly.pdbx_seq_one_letter_code
_entity_poly.pdbx_strand_id
1 'polypeptide(L)'
;MKLWLLKPIDEESVPWNPWYDKCFGFVIRTTTEEKARKIADENHGDENRDTKNPWLNPELSSCEPLTIMGSEGIVIKDFASA
;
A
#
# COMPACT_ATOMS: atom_id res chain seq x y z
N MET A 1 -1.57 -11.66 15.43
CA MET A 1 -1.16 -10.42 14.73
C MET A 1 -0.12 -10.76 13.69
N LYS A 2 -0.15 -10.11 12.52
CA LYS A 2 0.81 -10.26 11.41
C LYS A 2 1.21 -8.87 10.91
N LEU A 3 2.33 -8.77 10.20
CA LEU A 3 2.63 -7.62 9.36
C LEU A 3 2.14 -7.90 7.95
N TRP A 4 1.57 -6.90 7.30
CA TRP A 4 1.10 -6.94 5.93
C TRP A 4 1.80 -5.84 5.15
N LEU A 5 2.31 -6.17 3.98
CA LEU A 5 2.91 -5.24 3.04
C LEU A 5 1.90 -4.99 1.92
N LEU A 6 1.44 -3.74 1.81
CA LEU A 6 0.63 -3.29 0.68
C LEU A 6 1.50 -2.47 -0.26
N LYS A 7 1.31 -2.68 -1.57
CA LYS A 7 1.97 -1.94 -2.64
C LYS A 7 1.04 -1.82 -3.85
N PRO A 8 1.15 -0.76 -4.67
CA PRO A 8 0.55 -0.72 -6.00
C PRO A 8 0.95 -1.94 -6.81
N ILE A 9 0.07 -2.43 -7.66
CA ILE A 9 0.42 -3.45 -8.66
C ILE A 9 1.18 -2.80 -9.82
N ASP A 10 0.75 -1.60 -10.22
CA ASP A 10 1.40 -0.79 -11.25
C ASP A 10 1.44 0.69 -10.81
N GLU A 11 2.64 1.14 -10.41
CA GLU A 11 2.92 2.49 -9.90
C GLU A 11 2.77 3.58 -10.98
N GLU A 12 2.88 3.22 -12.27
CA GLU A 12 2.78 4.15 -13.39
C GLU A 12 1.32 4.34 -13.88
N SER A 13 0.40 3.56 -13.32
CA SER A 13 -1.02 3.57 -13.65
C SER A 13 -1.85 4.46 -12.71
N VAL A 14 -3.10 4.72 -13.10
CA VAL A 14 -4.09 5.33 -12.21
C VAL A 14 -4.45 4.33 -11.10
N PRO A 15 -4.49 4.74 -9.81
CA PRO A 15 -4.41 6.11 -9.33
C PRO A 15 -3.03 6.55 -8.83
N TRP A 16 -1.94 5.82 -9.03
CA TRP A 16 -0.64 6.21 -8.48
C TRP A 16 0.12 7.24 -9.31
N ASN A 17 -0.23 7.41 -10.58
CA ASN A 17 0.33 8.44 -11.46
C ASN A 17 -0.68 9.58 -11.68
N PRO A 18 -0.32 10.86 -11.44
CA PRO A 18 0.98 11.34 -10.96
C PRO A 18 1.23 10.99 -9.48
N TRP A 19 2.50 10.85 -9.12
CA TRP A 19 2.99 10.26 -7.86
C TRP A 19 2.94 11.18 -6.63
N TYR A 20 2.86 12.49 -6.82
CA TYR A 20 2.88 13.44 -5.71
C TYR A 20 1.67 13.25 -4.80
N ASP A 21 1.87 13.49 -3.50
CA ASP A 21 0.85 13.35 -2.45
C ASP A 21 0.23 11.95 -2.30
N LYS A 22 0.80 10.90 -2.91
CA LYS A 22 0.25 9.53 -2.88
C LYS A 22 1.10 8.56 -2.08
N CYS A 23 0.46 7.53 -1.54
CA CYS A 23 1.17 6.45 -0.88
C CYS A 23 1.59 5.35 -1.88
N PHE A 24 2.84 4.88 -1.77
CA PHE A 24 3.38 3.77 -2.58
C PHE A 24 3.61 2.48 -1.79
N GLY A 25 3.19 2.46 -0.54
CA GLY A 25 3.07 1.24 0.22
C GLY A 25 2.82 1.45 1.69
N PHE A 26 2.37 0.40 2.34
CA PHE A 26 2.13 0.38 3.78
C PHE A 26 2.69 -0.90 4.40
N VAL A 27 3.25 -0.80 5.61
CA VAL A 27 3.47 -1.95 6.49
C VAL A 27 2.49 -1.85 7.65
N ILE A 28 1.50 -2.75 7.67
CA ILE A 28 0.38 -2.68 8.62
C ILE A 28 0.38 -3.90 9.53
N ARG A 29 0.26 -3.66 10.84
CA ARG A 29 0.10 -4.72 11.83
C ARG A 29 -1.37 -5.00 12.09
N THR A 30 -1.87 -6.17 11.68
CA THR A 30 -3.26 -6.58 11.95
C THR A 30 -3.45 -8.10 11.82
N THR A 31 -4.67 -8.59 12.03
CA THR A 31 -5.00 -10.02 12.01
C THR A 31 -5.32 -10.55 10.62
N THR A 32 -5.89 -9.74 9.73
CA THR A 32 -6.44 -10.16 8.43
C THR A 32 -6.08 -9.18 7.32
N GLU A 33 -6.03 -9.67 6.09
CA GLU A 33 -5.78 -8.86 4.89
C GLU A 33 -6.82 -7.74 4.74
N GLU A 34 -8.11 -8.07 4.91
CA GLU A 34 -9.22 -7.11 4.83
C GLU A 34 -9.04 -5.92 5.80
N LYS A 35 -8.62 -6.19 7.03
CA LYS A 35 -8.32 -5.12 8.00
C LYS A 35 -7.08 -4.33 7.60
N ALA A 36 -6.10 -4.96 6.95
CA ALA A 36 -4.89 -4.26 6.50
C ALA A 36 -5.26 -3.29 5.38
N ARG A 37 -6.03 -3.76 4.39
CA ARG A 37 -6.57 -2.93 3.30
C ARG A 37 -7.42 -1.79 3.82
N LYS A 38 -8.30 -2.06 4.79
CA LYS A 38 -9.12 -1.00 5.42
C LYS A 38 -8.27 0.06 6.11
N ILE A 39 -7.25 -0.33 6.87
CA ILE A 39 -6.35 0.62 7.53
C ILE A 39 -5.57 1.45 6.49
N ALA A 40 -5.09 0.82 5.40
CA ALA A 40 -4.42 1.54 4.32
C ALA A 40 -5.36 2.55 3.65
N ASP A 41 -6.59 2.15 3.35
CA ASP A 41 -7.62 3.05 2.81
C ASP A 41 -7.95 4.19 3.77
N GLU A 42 -8.05 3.96 5.08
CA GLU A 42 -8.28 5.03 6.07
C GLU A 42 -7.10 6.02 6.19
N ASN A 43 -5.91 5.64 5.73
CA ASN A 43 -4.67 6.43 5.84
C ASN A 43 -4.03 6.71 4.46
N HIS A 44 -4.85 6.73 3.41
CA HIS A 44 -4.43 6.97 2.03
C HIS A 44 -3.85 8.39 1.82
N GLY A 45 -3.05 8.56 0.77
CA GLY A 45 -2.68 9.87 0.20
C GLY A 45 -3.77 10.40 -0.76
N ASP A 46 -3.41 11.09 -1.84
CA ASP A 46 -4.36 11.64 -2.82
C ASP A 46 -4.83 10.60 -3.85
N GLU A 47 -4.44 9.31 -3.74
CA GLU A 47 -4.85 8.26 -4.68
C GLU A 47 -6.38 8.07 -4.74
N ASN A 48 -7.11 8.45 -3.68
CA ASN A 48 -8.56 8.39 -3.65
C ASN A 48 -9.25 9.46 -4.52
N ARG A 49 -8.52 10.47 -4.98
CA ARG A 49 -9.02 11.52 -5.86
C ARG A 49 -9.37 10.99 -7.25
N ASP A 50 -8.52 10.11 -7.78
CA ASP A 50 -8.64 9.61 -9.16
C ASP A 50 -9.39 8.26 -9.20
N THR A 51 -9.34 7.48 -8.14
CA THR A 51 -10.04 6.19 -8.05
C THR A 51 -10.55 5.96 -6.64
N LYS A 52 -11.81 5.55 -6.53
CA LYS A 52 -12.42 5.29 -5.22
C LYS A 52 -11.83 4.02 -4.59
N ASN A 53 -11.16 4.19 -3.44
CA ASN A 53 -10.67 3.14 -2.56
C ASN A 53 -9.70 2.13 -3.21
N PRO A 54 -8.57 2.55 -3.81
CA PRO A 54 -7.68 1.66 -4.56
C PRO A 54 -6.98 0.64 -3.66
N TRP A 55 -6.78 0.94 -2.38
CA TRP A 55 -6.24 -0.01 -1.40
C TRP A 55 -7.19 -1.16 -1.06
N LEU A 56 -8.49 -0.94 -1.24
CA LEU A 56 -9.51 -1.99 -1.10
C LEU A 56 -9.64 -2.85 -2.36
N ASN A 57 -9.12 -2.39 -3.51
CA ASN A 57 -9.20 -3.11 -4.77
C ASN A 57 -7.96 -4.01 -4.98
N PRO A 58 -8.09 -5.35 -4.96
CA PRO A 58 -6.98 -6.27 -5.17
C PRO A 58 -6.43 -6.27 -6.60
N GLU A 59 -7.14 -5.71 -7.59
CA GLU A 59 -6.64 -5.54 -8.97
C GLU A 59 -5.71 -4.34 -9.11
N LEU A 60 -5.77 -3.40 -8.15
CA LEU A 60 -4.94 -2.20 -8.16
C LEU A 60 -3.79 -2.32 -7.14
N SER A 61 -4.00 -2.96 -5.99
CA SER A 61 -2.99 -3.08 -4.93
C SER A 61 -2.84 -4.50 -4.38
N SER A 62 -1.58 -4.90 -4.18
CA SER A 62 -1.21 -6.11 -3.47
C SER A 62 -1.35 -5.95 -1.96
N CYS A 63 -1.54 -7.06 -1.24
CA CYS A 63 -1.54 -7.11 0.22
C CYS A 63 -1.01 -8.46 0.68
N GLU A 64 0.29 -8.54 0.92
CA GLU A 64 1.00 -9.79 1.18
C GLU A 64 1.46 -9.86 2.65
N PRO A 65 1.44 -11.04 3.30
CA PRO A 65 2.04 -11.19 4.63
C PRO A 65 3.55 -10.90 4.59
N LEU A 66 4.00 -9.94 5.41
CA LEU A 66 5.41 -9.67 5.62
C LEU A 66 5.94 -10.58 6.74
N THR A 67 6.75 -11.58 6.36
CA THR A 67 7.26 -12.61 7.27
C THR A 67 8.78 -12.59 7.38
N ILE A 68 9.31 -13.35 8.34
CA ILE A 68 10.77 -13.53 8.52
C ILE A 68 11.46 -14.25 7.35
N MET A 69 10.69 -14.86 6.43
CA MET A 69 11.24 -15.60 5.28
C MET A 69 11.46 -14.72 4.04
N GLY A 70 11.23 -13.40 4.13
CA GLY A 70 11.47 -12.47 3.03
C GLY A 70 12.96 -12.31 2.70
N SER A 71 13.25 -11.80 1.50
CA SER A 71 14.63 -11.47 1.09
C SER A 71 15.20 -10.30 1.91
N GLU A 72 16.51 -10.30 2.12
CA GLU A 72 17.22 -9.20 2.77
C GLU A 72 17.07 -7.90 1.95
N GLY A 73 16.73 -6.79 2.61
CA GLY A 73 16.59 -5.50 1.93
C GLY A 73 15.68 -4.52 2.65
N ILE A 74 15.41 -3.39 1.96
CA ILE A 74 14.48 -2.38 2.44
C ILE A 74 13.05 -2.80 2.08
N VAL A 75 12.18 -2.89 3.09
CA VAL A 75 10.77 -3.29 2.90
C VAL A 75 9.95 -2.15 2.30
N ILE A 76 10.02 -0.97 2.94
CA ILE A 76 9.48 0.30 2.46
C ILE A 76 10.55 1.36 2.69
N LYS A 77 10.78 2.17 1.67
CA LYS A 77 11.58 3.38 1.75
C LYS A 77 10.66 4.53 1.34
N ASP A 78 10.58 5.52 2.19
CA ASP A 78 9.91 6.77 1.83
C ASP A 78 10.70 7.47 0.70
N PHE A 79 10.01 8.12 -0.23
CA PHE A 79 10.65 9.19 -1.00
C PHE A 79 10.80 10.34 -0.03
N ALA A 80 12.04 10.78 0.20
CA ALA A 80 12.33 11.89 1.10
C ALA A 80 11.48 13.11 0.71
N SER A 81 10.39 13.31 1.46
CA SER A 81 9.64 14.54 1.73
C SER A 81 9.30 15.46 0.54
N ALA A 82 7.98 15.69 0.42
CA ALA A 82 7.29 16.86 -0.15
C ALA A 82 7.22 16.96 -1.68
#